data_AF-A0AAV4BFR8-F1
#
_entry.id   AF-A0AAV4BFR8-F1
#
_cell.length_a   1.000
_cell.length_b   1.000
_cell.length_c   1.000
_cell.angle_alpha   90.00
_cell.angle_beta   90.00
_cell.angle_gamma   90.00
#
_symmetry.space_group_name_H-M   'P 1'
#
loop_
_entity.id
_entity.type
_entity.pdbx_description
1 polymer ?
#
loop_
_entity_poly.entity_id
_entity_poly.type
_entity_poly.pdbx_seq_one_letter_code
_entity_poly.pdbx_strand_id
1 'polypeptide(L)'
;MGLITLQMFTSWSPTIRSLFKLENSYSKIGIKGVEYVKNEGLLHIYFEKLENSYSTIGIKGVEYVKKEGLLHIYFEKFSGTSKQFLVDVVQDMDLKVYNAEKAYIRAVEYYDTGVTTAKSYRIKTTCRGKLKKKTKACITTWKIPPNFRSAVCNAAAVYTTLAGREKDRPIILLQNLRPVKTETKLKHFVFPRLPPGCECSLFSKDGGPRQVMIVTHSTFYRKYLTLDQYSIIMRNSRKARAEARAAQETCPF
;
A
#
# COMPACT_ATOMS: atom_id res chain seq x y z
N MET A 1 -9.49 5.24 34.05
CA MET A 1 -8.95 6.03 32.91
C MET A 1 -8.45 5.06 31.87
N GLY A 2 -8.88 5.19 30.63
CA GLY A 2 -8.42 4.36 29.51
C GLY A 2 -7.46 5.13 28.64
N LEU A 3 -6.50 4.44 28.02
CA LEU A 3 -5.60 5.01 27.03
C LEU A 3 -5.69 4.18 25.76
N ILE A 4 -5.99 4.82 24.63
CA ILE A 4 -5.83 4.23 23.32
C ILE A 4 -4.60 4.85 22.68
N THR A 5 -3.64 4.01 22.30
CA THR A 5 -2.44 4.40 21.56
C THR A 5 -2.54 3.86 20.14
N LEU A 6 -2.49 4.74 19.15
CA LEU A 6 -2.42 4.39 17.75
C LEU A 6 -1.00 4.63 17.26
N GLN A 7 -0.31 3.56 16.88
CA GLN A 7 0.95 3.65 16.14
C GLN A 7 0.63 3.83 14.67
N MET A 8 1.01 4.95 14.09
CA MET A 8 0.85 5.23 12.66
C MET A 8 1.86 4.42 11.83
N PHE A 9 1.54 4.26 10.56
CA PHE A 9 2.49 3.74 9.58
C PHE A 9 3.66 4.72 9.42
N THR A 10 4.84 4.19 9.12
CA THR A 10 6.01 5.02 8.77
C THR A 10 5.62 6.02 7.68
N SER A 11 5.95 7.30 7.86
CA SER A 11 5.55 8.45 7.03
C SER A 11 4.08 8.88 7.08
N TRP A 12 3.26 8.38 8.00
CA TRP A 12 1.86 8.84 8.14
C TRP A 12 1.67 9.66 9.41
N SER A 13 0.91 10.74 9.31
CA SER A 13 0.55 11.58 10.45
C SER A 13 -0.94 11.96 10.40
N PRO A 14 -1.61 12.12 11.54
CA PRO A 14 -2.98 12.63 11.58
C PRO A 14 -3.04 14.06 11.03
N THR A 15 -4.14 14.41 10.36
CA THR A 15 -4.31 15.80 9.93
C THR A 15 -4.63 16.69 11.12
N ILE A 16 -4.09 17.91 11.09
CA ILE A 16 -4.37 18.95 12.10
C ILE A 16 -5.90 19.17 12.23
N ARG A 17 -6.64 19.15 11.11
CA ARG A 17 -8.10 19.29 11.11
C ARG A 17 -8.80 18.13 11.81
N SER A 18 -8.34 16.89 11.63
CA SER A 18 -8.92 15.73 12.32
C SER A 18 -8.60 15.74 13.81
N LEU A 19 -7.40 16.18 14.20
CA LEU A 19 -7.05 16.40 15.61
C LEU A 19 -7.96 17.47 16.23
N PHE A 20 -8.10 18.63 15.59
CA PHE A 20 -9.04 19.66 16.03
C PHE A 20 -10.49 19.20 16.01
N LYS A 21 -10.89 18.35 15.07
CA LYS A 21 -12.26 17.80 15.06
C LYS A 21 -12.46 16.83 16.21
N LEU A 22 -11.49 15.96 16.49
CA LEU A 22 -11.51 15.09 17.67
C LEU A 22 -11.54 15.91 18.95
N GLU A 23 -10.86 17.05 19.00
CA GLU A 23 -10.86 17.95 20.14
C GLU A 23 -12.19 18.71 20.29
N ASN A 24 -12.63 19.39 19.21
CA ASN A 24 -13.81 20.25 19.20
C ASN A 24 -15.13 19.51 19.16
N SER A 25 -15.15 18.26 18.67
CA SER A 25 -16.38 17.43 18.71
C SER A 25 -16.79 17.10 20.14
N TYR A 26 -15.94 17.40 21.15
CA TYR A 26 -16.22 17.11 22.55
C TYR A 26 -16.02 18.33 23.44
N SER A 27 -16.44 19.50 22.94
CA SER A 27 -16.44 20.78 23.66
C SER A 27 -17.25 20.73 24.95
N LYS A 28 -16.55 20.43 26.03
CA LYS A 28 -16.58 21.17 27.31
C LYS A 28 -15.29 20.86 28.11
N ILE A 29 -14.20 20.54 27.43
CA ILE A 29 -12.90 20.35 28.06
C ILE A 29 -12.18 21.69 28.01
N GLY A 30 -11.88 22.26 29.18
CA GLY A 30 -11.13 23.50 29.30
C GLY A 30 -9.72 23.30 28.75
N ILE A 31 -9.53 23.46 27.45
CA ILE A 31 -8.19 23.43 26.85
C ILE A 31 -7.57 24.79 27.16
N LYS A 32 -6.51 24.77 27.96
CA LYS A 32 -5.77 25.97 28.38
C LYS A 32 -4.86 26.48 27.25
N GLY A 33 -4.44 25.60 26.35
CA GLY A 33 -3.67 25.98 25.18
C GLY A 33 -3.22 24.79 24.33
N VAL A 34 -2.86 25.09 23.09
CA VAL A 34 -2.25 24.15 22.15
C VAL A 34 -0.92 24.75 21.72
N GLU A 35 0.16 23.99 21.87
CA GLU A 35 1.49 24.40 21.47
C GLU A 35 2.07 23.41 20.46
N TYR A 36 2.43 23.92 19.29
CA TYR A 36 3.14 23.15 18.29
C TYR A 36 4.63 23.46 18.35
N VAL A 37 5.42 22.52 18.88
CA VAL A 37 6.86 22.65 19.00
C VAL A 37 7.50 22.19 17.69
N LYS A 38 7.62 23.14 16.75
CA LYS A 38 8.04 22.89 15.35
C LYS A 38 9.35 22.11 15.22
N ASN A 39 10.32 22.35 16.10
CA ASN A 39 11.64 21.72 16.06
C ASN A 39 11.63 20.27 16.53
N GLU A 40 10.62 19.89 17.31
CA GLU A 40 10.45 18.53 17.82
C GLU A 40 9.33 17.77 17.12
N GLY A 41 8.49 18.50 16.38
CA GLY A 41 7.33 17.94 15.71
C GLY A 41 6.21 17.56 16.67
N LEU A 42 6.26 17.99 17.93
CA LEU A 42 5.30 17.63 18.97
C LEU A 42 4.13 18.62 18.97
N LEU A 43 2.92 18.08 19.16
CA LEU A 43 1.72 18.87 19.44
C LEU A 43 1.35 18.64 20.92
N HIS A 44 1.65 19.63 21.75
CA HIS A 44 1.26 19.62 23.16
C HIS A 44 -0.11 20.26 23.32
N ILE A 45 -0.99 19.60 24.07
CA ILE A 45 -2.31 20.12 24.40
C ILE A 45 -2.41 20.19 25.92
N TYR A 46 -2.59 21.41 26.44
CA TYR A 46 -2.67 21.68 27.86
C TYR A 46 -4.12 21.77 28.29
N PHE A 47 -4.49 21.03 29.34
CA PHE A 47 -5.84 21.03 29.90
C PHE A 47 -5.89 21.81 31.22
N GLU A 48 -6.93 22.62 31.39
CA GLU A 48 -7.37 23.21 32.65
C GLU A 48 -8.16 22.16 33.46
N LYS A 49 -8.14 22.31 34.79
CA LYS A 49 -8.79 21.38 35.71
C LYS A 49 -10.30 21.35 35.43
N LEU A 50 -10.79 20.20 35.00
CA LEU A 50 -12.19 19.98 34.62
C LEU A 50 -13.12 19.98 35.84
N GLU A 51 -14.09 20.89 35.86
CA GLU A 51 -15.36 20.70 36.59
C GLU A 51 -16.46 20.26 35.61
N ASN A 52 -17.06 19.09 35.90
CA ASN A 52 -18.34 18.57 35.41
C ASN A 52 -18.77 18.89 33.97
N SER A 53 -18.04 18.30 33.03
CA SER A 53 -18.35 18.32 31.61
C SER A 53 -18.61 16.89 31.10
N TYR A 54 -19.88 16.56 30.86
CA TYR A 54 -20.28 15.27 30.27
C TYR A 54 -19.94 15.23 28.77
N SER A 55 -18.79 14.63 28.43
CA SER A 55 -18.42 14.25 27.06
C SER A 55 -19.17 12.97 26.67
N THR A 56 -19.92 12.98 25.56
CA THR A 56 -20.73 11.84 25.08
C THR A 56 -19.90 10.57 24.82
N ILE A 57 -18.59 10.73 24.56
CA ILE A 57 -17.67 9.63 24.22
C ILE A 57 -16.64 9.39 25.33
N GLY A 58 -16.53 10.29 26.31
CA GLY A 58 -15.67 10.12 27.48
C GLY A 58 -14.17 10.25 27.18
N ILE A 59 -13.79 10.96 26.11
CA ILE A 59 -12.39 11.31 25.81
C ILE A 59 -11.99 12.49 26.72
N LYS A 60 -10.85 12.37 27.40
CA LYS A 60 -10.24 13.41 28.26
C LYS A 60 -9.16 14.22 27.55
N GLY A 61 -8.52 13.66 26.54
CA GLY A 61 -7.46 14.36 25.81
C GLY A 61 -6.90 13.56 24.63
N VAL A 62 -6.14 14.24 23.79
CA VAL A 62 -5.47 13.68 22.61
C VAL A 62 -4.06 14.25 22.54
N GLU A 63 -3.07 13.44 22.21
CA GLU A 63 -1.67 13.84 22.11
C GLU A 63 -0.99 13.10 20.95
N TYR A 64 -0.22 13.83 20.13
CA TYR A 64 0.50 13.24 19.00
C TYR A 64 2.02 13.42 19.14
N VAL A 65 2.72 12.29 19.28
CA VAL A 65 4.18 12.20 19.41
C VAL A 65 4.78 11.87 18.05
N LYS A 66 5.09 12.90 17.26
CA LYS A 66 5.52 12.74 15.85
C LYS A 66 6.82 11.95 15.68
N LYS A 67 7.79 12.11 16.59
CA LYS A 67 9.08 11.39 16.54
C LYS A 67 8.87 9.87 16.54
N GLU A 68 7.83 9.42 17.22
CA GLU A 68 7.50 8.00 17.37
C GLU A 68 6.32 7.57 16.50
N GLY A 69 5.61 8.52 15.87
CA GLY A 69 4.40 8.24 15.11
C GLY A 69 3.24 7.75 15.97
N LEU A 70 3.18 8.16 17.24
CA LEU A 70 2.15 7.73 18.20
C LEU A 70 1.06 8.78 18.38
N LEU A 71 -0.20 8.35 18.35
CA LEU A 71 -1.36 9.15 18.73
C LEU A 71 -1.98 8.54 19.99
N HIS A 72 -1.89 9.25 21.10
CA HIS A 72 -2.52 8.90 22.37
C HIS A 72 -3.89 9.56 22.48
N ILE A 73 -4.89 8.78 22.87
CA ILE A 73 -6.26 9.24 23.14
C ILE A 73 -6.63 8.76 24.54
N TYR A 74 -6.80 9.72 25.43
CA TYR A 74 -7.12 9.48 26.83
C TYR A 74 -8.64 9.43 27.01
N PHE A 75 -9.14 8.45 27.74
CA PHE A 75 -10.55 8.26 28.07
C PHE A 75 -10.73 8.31 29.58
N GLU A 76 -11.82 8.92 30.05
CA GLU A 76 -12.22 8.91 31.44
C GLU A 76 -12.44 7.48 31.95
N LYS A 77 -13.24 6.72 31.19
CA LYS A 77 -13.58 5.33 31.45
C LYS A 77 -13.97 4.67 30.13
N PHE A 78 -13.60 3.41 29.94
CA PHE A 78 -14.16 2.61 28.85
C PHE A 78 -15.61 2.25 29.20
N SER A 79 -16.54 2.43 28.25
CA SER A 79 -17.93 2.03 28.40
C SER A 79 -18.14 0.62 27.84
N GLY A 80 -19.09 -0.13 28.40
CA GLY A 80 -19.55 -1.39 27.81
C GLY A 80 -20.24 -1.22 26.45
N THR A 81 -20.60 0.01 26.08
CA THR A 81 -21.13 0.35 24.76
C THR A 81 -20.01 0.67 23.78
N SER A 82 -20.16 0.21 22.53
CA SER A 82 -19.18 0.47 21.47
C SER A 82 -19.18 1.94 21.08
N LYS A 83 -17.98 2.53 21.00
CA LYS A 83 -17.75 3.92 20.58
C LYS A 83 -16.87 3.92 19.33
N GLN A 84 -17.15 4.82 18.41
CA GLN A 84 -16.43 4.95 17.16
C GLN A 84 -15.93 6.37 16.98
N PHE A 85 -14.72 6.52 16.46
CA PHE A 85 -14.15 7.79 16.06
C PHE A 85 -13.34 7.59 14.78
N LEU A 86 -13.15 8.67 14.03
CA LEU A 86 -12.45 8.68 12.76
C LEU A 86 -11.32 9.68 12.83
N VAL A 87 -10.15 9.27 12.32
CA VAL A 87 -8.95 10.10 12.22
C VAL A 87 -8.51 10.07 10.76
N ASP A 88 -8.50 11.23 10.10
CA ASP A 88 -7.89 11.32 8.78
C ASP A 88 -6.38 11.44 8.95
N VAL A 89 -5.66 10.68 8.13
CA VAL A 89 -4.19 10.63 8.13
C VAL A 89 -3.67 10.99 6.75
N VAL A 90 -2.52 11.66 6.70
CA VAL A 90 -1.83 12.04 5.47
C VAL A 90 -0.46 11.40 5.46
N GLN A 91 -0.06 10.90 4.29
CA GLN A 91 1.27 10.40 4.05
C GLN A 91 2.21 11.55 3.67
N ASP A 92 3.34 11.62 4.35
CA ASP A 92 4.50 12.40 3.96
C ASP A 92 5.20 11.72 2.78
N MET A 93 5.03 12.32 1.60
CA MET A 93 5.56 11.78 0.34
C MET A 93 7.07 11.96 0.20
N ASP A 94 7.69 12.83 1.01
CA ASP A 94 9.12 13.14 0.91
C ASP A 94 9.98 12.06 1.56
N LEU A 95 9.42 11.30 2.51
CA LEU A 95 10.10 10.23 3.25
C LEU A 95 10.29 8.92 2.45
N LYS A 96 9.80 8.84 1.20
CA LYS A 96 9.98 7.71 0.24
C LYS A 96 10.00 6.32 0.91
N VAL A 97 8.95 5.99 1.65
CA VAL A 97 8.86 4.71 2.38
C VAL A 97 8.41 3.58 1.43
N TYR A 98 9.30 2.62 1.18
CA TYR A 98 9.01 1.45 0.33
C TYR A 98 8.42 0.26 1.10
N ASN A 99 8.77 0.13 2.38
CA ASN A 99 8.24 -0.89 3.29
C ASN A 99 7.75 -0.20 4.57
N ALA A 100 6.45 0.12 4.61
CA ALA A 100 5.86 0.71 5.80
C ALA A 100 5.75 -0.34 6.92
N GLU A 101 6.21 -0.01 8.12
CA GLU A 101 6.07 -0.88 9.28
C GLU A 101 4.60 -1.10 9.65
N LYS A 102 4.32 -2.19 10.39
CA LYS A 102 2.95 -2.53 10.79
C LYS A 102 2.45 -1.54 11.84
N ALA A 103 1.33 -0.89 11.54
CA ALA A 103 0.61 -0.08 12.48
C ALA A 103 -0.25 -0.93 13.43
N TYR A 104 -0.39 -0.47 14.67
CA TYR A 104 -1.18 -1.14 15.69
C TYR A 104 -1.99 -0.13 16.52
N ILE A 105 -3.11 -0.61 17.03
CA ILE A 105 -3.91 0.09 18.04
C ILE A 105 -3.77 -0.71 19.32
N ARG A 106 -3.38 -0.04 20.40
CA ARG A 106 -3.30 -0.61 21.75
C ARG A 106 -4.27 0.11 22.66
N ALA A 107 -5.16 -0.62 23.31
CA ALA A 107 -6.00 -0.11 24.38
C ALA A 107 -5.46 -0.62 25.72
N VAL A 108 -5.31 0.28 26.69
CA VAL A 108 -4.77 0.03 28.03
C VAL A 108 -5.71 0.67 29.05
N GLU A 109 -6.01 -0.04 30.13
CA GLU A 109 -6.64 0.57 31.30
C GLU A 109 -5.55 1.07 32.25
N TYR A 110 -5.57 2.37 32.59
CA TYR A 110 -4.45 3.05 33.26
C TYR A 110 -4.09 2.46 34.64
N TYR A 111 -5.08 1.89 35.34
CA TYR A 111 -4.90 1.28 36.66
C TYR A 111 -4.71 -0.24 36.62
N ASP A 112 -4.87 -0.86 35.45
CA ASP A 112 -4.70 -2.30 35.27
C ASP A 112 -3.84 -2.55 34.02
N THR A 113 -2.53 -2.56 34.23
CA THR A 113 -1.55 -2.79 33.17
C THR A 113 -1.60 -4.21 32.61
N GLY A 114 -2.32 -5.14 33.26
CA GLY A 114 -2.54 -6.50 32.78
C GLY A 114 -3.56 -6.58 31.65
N VAL A 115 -4.51 -5.64 31.59
CA VAL A 115 -5.55 -5.60 30.56
C VAL A 115 -5.09 -4.72 29.40
N THR A 116 -4.32 -5.32 28.49
CA THR A 116 -3.94 -4.68 27.23
C THR A 116 -4.41 -5.46 26.01
N THR A 117 -5.14 -4.78 25.14
CA THR A 117 -5.53 -5.35 23.84
C THR A 117 -4.79 -4.62 22.75
N ALA A 118 -4.06 -5.35 21.92
CA ALA A 118 -3.38 -4.82 20.75
C ALA A 118 -3.96 -5.44 19.48
N LYS A 119 -4.22 -4.62 18.47
CA LYS A 119 -4.69 -5.08 17.16
C LYS A 119 -3.93 -4.36 16.06
N SER A 120 -3.29 -5.13 15.18
CA SER A 120 -2.69 -4.59 13.97
C SER A 120 -3.77 -4.19 12.98
N TYR A 121 -3.57 -3.09 12.25
CA TYR A 121 -4.44 -2.70 11.16
C TYR A 121 -3.66 -2.52 9.86
N ARG A 122 -4.39 -2.48 8.74
CA ARG A 122 -3.84 -2.22 7.40
C ARG A 122 -4.51 -0.99 6.84
N ILE A 123 -3.75 -0.06 6.23
CA ILE A 123 -4.36 1.03 5.48
C ILE A 123 -5.08 0.43 4.27
N LYS A 124 -6.38 0.71 4.17
CA LYS A 124 -7.11 0.60 2.90
C LYS A 124 -6.91 1.92 2.17
N THR A 125 -5.92 2.02 1.30
CA THR A 125 -5.72 3.22 0.49
C THR A 125 -6.84 3.31 -0.54
N THR A 126 -7.85 4.15 -0.31
CA THR A 126 -8.77 4.56 -1.37
C THR A 126 -8.12 5.70 -2.11
N CYS A 127 -7.40 5.41 -3.20
CA CYS A 127 -6.88 6.45 -4.10
C CYS A 127 -8.06 7.11 -4.83
N ARG A 128 -8.78 8.02 -4.17
CA ARG A 128 -9.77 8.93 -4.77
C ARG A 128 -9.09 10.24 -5.09
N GLY A 129 -8.31 10.24 -6.15
CA GLY A 129 -7.67 11.45 -6.67
C GLY A 129 -7.01 11.10 -7.98
N LYS A 130 -7.32 11.85 -9.05
CA LYS A 130 -6.61 11.74 -10.32
C LYS A 130 -5.12 11.99 -10.04
N LEU A 131 -4.33 10.91 -9.94
CA LEU A 131 -2.88 10.96 -9.95
C LEU A 131 -2.46 11.61 -11.28
N LYS A 132 -2.35 12.95 -11.29
CA LYS A 132 -1.68 13.71 -12.34
C LYS A 132 -0.16 13.57 -12.15
N LYS A 133 0.30 12.33 -12.28
CA LYS A 133 1.62 11.88 -12.72
C LYS A 133 1.50 10.38 -12.80
N LYS A 134 1.17 9.88 -14.00
CA LYS A 134 1.36 8.47 -14.35
C LYS A 134 2.87 8.21 -14.24
N THR A 135 3.35 7.84 -13.06
CA THR A 135 4.59 7.10 -12.96
C THR A 135 4.37 5.84 -13.78
N LYS A 136 4.99 5.76 -14.96
CA LYS A 136 4.91 4.62 -15.87
C LYS A 136 5.62 3.44 -15.21
N ALA A 137 4.98 2.77 -14.26
CA ALA A 137 5.60 1.71 -13.48
C ALA A 137 5.30 0.29 -14.02
N CYS A 138 4.99 0.18 -15.31
CA CYS A 138 5.15 -1.02 -16.14
C CYS A 138 5.31 -0.56 -17.60
N ILE A 139 6.30 -1.08 -18.34
CA ILE A 139 6.45 -0.74 -19.76
C ILE A 139 5.44 -1.60 -20.54
N THR A 140 4.23 -1.06 -20.72
CA THR A 140 3.27 -1.63 -21.66
C THR A 140 3.56 -1.10 -23.06
N THR A 141 3.92 -1.98 -23.99
CA THR A 141 4.22 -1.57 -25.36
C THR A 141 3.55 -2.49 -26.39
N TRP A 142 3.09 -1.91 -27.48
CA TRP A 142 2.57 -2.64 -28.64
C TRP A 142 3.67 -3.06 -29.60
N LYS A 143 4.85 -2.43 -29.52
CA LYS A 143 6.02 -2.69 -30.36
C LYS A 143 7.16 -3.23 -29.51
N ILE A 144 8.06 -3.99 -30.13
CA ILE A 144 9.27 -4.49 -29.47
C ILE A 144 10.14 -3.28 -29.10
N PRO A 145 10.47 -3.09 -27.80
CA PRO A 145 11.28 -1.96 -27.39
C PRO A 145 12.74 -2.17 -27.83
N PRO A 146 13.51 -1.09 -28.08
CA PRO A 146 14.88 -1.22 -28.59
C PRO A 146 15.82 -1.97 -27.63
N ASN A 147 15.54 -1.93 -26.33
CA ASN A 147 16.28 -2.65 -25.29
C ASN A 147 15.74 -4.07 -25.00
N PHE A 148 14.88 -4.63 -25.87
CA PHE A 148 14.22 -5.91 -25.63
C PHE A 148 15.19 -7.07 -25.40
N ARG A 149 16.25 -7.16 -26.20
CA ARG A 149 17.27 -8.21 -26.04
C ARG A 149 17.91 -8.19 -24.66
N SER A 150 18.35 -7.01 -24.21
CA SER A 150 18.95 -6.83 -22.88
C SER A 150 17.94 -7.16 -21.77
N ALA A 151 16.69 -6.73 -21.91
CA ALA A 151 15.64 -7.06 -20.95
C ALA A 151 15.38 -8.57 -20.86
N VAL A 152 15.38 -9.27 -22.00
CA VAL A 152 15.24 -10.74 -22.04
C VAL A 152 16.43 -11.43 -21.35
N CYS A 153 17.66 -10.95 -21.58
CA CYS A 153 18.85 -11.51 -20.94
C CYS A 153 18.88 -11.33 -19.42
N ASN A 154 18.38 -10.20 -18.93
CA ASN A 154 18.33 -9.92 -17.50
C ASN A 154 17.11 -10.53 -16.80
N ALA A 155 16.07 -10.93 -17.53
CA ALA A 155 14.81 -11.42 -16.97
C ALA A 155 14.91 -12.83 -16.34
N ALA A 156 14.41 -13.00 -15.12
CA ALA A 156 14.28 -14.32 -14.51
C ALA A 156 13.34 -15.24 -15.31
N ALA A 157 12.30 -14.68 -15.94
CA ALA A 157 11.37 -15.45 -16.75
C ALA A 157 10.78 -14.63 -17.91
N VAL A 158 10.41 -15.36 -18.97
CA VAL A 158 9.75 -14.79 -20.15
C VAL A 158 8.50 -15.60 -20.46
N TYR A 159 7.35 -15.15 -20.00
CA TYR A 159 6.10 -15.88 -20.15
C TYR A 159 5.33 -15.45 -21.40
N THR A 160 4.81 -16.43 -22.12
CA THR A 160 3.66 -16.20 -22.99
C THR A 160 2.39 -16.50 -22.19
N THR A 161 1.40 -15.63 -22.31
CA THR A 161 0.20 -15.69 -21.46
C THR A 161 -1.07 -15.43 -22.26
N LEU A 162 -2.20 -15.91 -21.75
CA LEU A 162 -3.53 -15.45 -22.15
C LEU A 162 -3.98 -14.39 -21.16
N ALA A 163 -4.35 -13.21 -21.68
CA ALA A 163 -4.92 -12.15 -20.86
C ALA A 163 -6.25 -12.63 -20.25
N GLY A 164 -6.48 -12.30 -18.98
CA GLY A 164 -7.76 -12.55 -18.32
C GLY A 164 -8.87 -11.76 -18.99
N ARG A 165 -10.07 -12.31 -19.10
CA ARG A 165 -11.23 -11.63 -19.72
C ARG A 165 -11.87 -10.56 -18.81
N GLU A 166 -11.31 -10.30 -17.62
CA GLU A 166 -11.85 -9.39 -16.59
C GLU A 166 -10.70 -8.84 -15.72
N LYS A 167 -10.86 -7.62 -15.18
CA LYS A 167 -9.81 -6.88 -14.45
C LYS A 167 -9.29 -7.60 -13.19
N ASP A 168 -10.12 -8.46 -12.58
CA ASP A 168 -9.78 -9.21 -11.37
C ASP A 168 -9.58 -10.71 -11.61
N ARG A 169 -9.47 -11.15 -12.87
CA ARG A 169 -9.28 -12.58 -13.19
C ARG A 169 -7.80 -12.92 -13.42
N PRO A 170 -7.39 -14.14 -13.03
CA PRO A 170 -6.04 -14.62 -13.27
C PRO A 170 -5.73 -14.69 -14.78
N ILE A 171 -4.49 -14.41 -15.13
CA ILE A 171 -3.94 -14.71 -16.46
C ILE A 171 -3.50 -16.17 -16.51
N ILE A 172 -3.45 -16.74 -17.70
CA ILE A 172 -2.98 -18.12 -17.90
C ILE A 172 -1.57 -18.06 -18.45
N LEU A 173 -0.59 -18.55 -17.68
CA LEU A 173 0.78 -18.77 -18.17
C LEU A 173 0.77 -19.97 -19.10
N LEU A 174 1.04 -19.75 -20.38
CA LEU A 174 1.05 -20.82 -21.39
C LEU A 174 2.40 -21.52 -21.44
N GLN A 175 3.47 -20.73 -21.52
CA GLN A 175 4.83 -21.22 -21.71
C GLN A 175 5.80 -20.22 -21.09
N ASN A 176 6.83 -20.73 -20.42
CA ASN A 176 8.03 -19.94 -20.11
C ASN A 176 9.06 -20.19 -21.22
N LEU A 177 9.54 -19.14 -21.85
CA LEU A 177 10.59 -19.22 -22.87
C LEU A 177 11.98 -19.37 -22.22
N ARG A 178 12.11 -19.19 -20.90
CA ARG A 178 13.38 -19.38 -20.15
C ARG A 178 13.22 -20.57 -19.18
N PRO A 179 14.14 -21.56 -19.13
CA PRO A 179 15.39 -21.67 -19.88
C PRO A 179 15.20 -22.27 -21.30
N VAL A 180 16.16 -21.99 -22.19
CA VAL A 180 16.14 -22.29 -23.64
C VAL A 180 15.74 -23.74 -23.97
N LYS A 181 16.11 -24.69 -23.12
CA LYS A 181 16.01 -26.13 -23.40
C LYS A 181 14.70 -26.80 -22.95
N THR A 182 13.80 -26.08 -22.28
CA THR A 182 12.56 -26.68 -21.76
C THR A 182 11.37 -25.82 -22.15
N GLU A 183 10.69 -26.21 -23.23
CA GLU A 183 9.33 -25.73 -23.51
C GLU A 183 8.35 -26.37 -22.51
N THR A 184 8.42 -25.95 -21.25
CA THR A 184 7.43 -26.37 -20.25
C THR A 184 6.13 -25.64 -20.52
N LYS A 185 5.12 -26.40 -20.96
CA LYS A 185 3.73 -25.94 -21.00
C LYS A 185 3.26 -25.79 -19.55
N LEU A 186 3.02 -24.56 -19.12
CA LEU A 186 2.70 -24.26 -17.73
C LEU A 186 1.19 -24.38 -17.45
N LYS A 187 0.32 -23.92 -18.35
CA LYS A 187 -1.15 -23.84 -18.16
C LYS A 187 -1.59 -23.43 -16.73
N HIS A 188 -0.83 -22.56 -16.07
CA HIS A 188 -1.08 -22.15 -14.69
C HIS A 188 -1.84 -20.82 -14.65
N PHE A 189 -2.83 -20.74 -13.76
CA PHE A 189 -3.56 -19.51 -13.46
C PHE A 189 -2.82 -18.69 -12.41
N VAL A 190 -2.46 -17.46 -12.75
CA VAL A 190 -1.77 -16.54 -11.84
C VAL A 190 -2.42 -15.17 -11.84
N PHE A 191 -2.42 -14.52 -10.69
CA PHE A 191 -2.85 -13.15 -10.51
C PHE A 191 -1.64 -12.22 -10.67
N PRO A 192 -1.59 -11.38 -11.72
CA PRO A 192 -0.51 -10.42 -11.87
C PRO A 192 -0.63 -9.35 -10.78
N ARG A 193 0.42 -9.15 -9.99
CA ARG A 193 0.53 -8.06 -9.03
C ARG A 193 1.36 -6.95 -9.65
N LEU A 194 0.68 -5.92 -10.14
CA LEU A 194 1.31 -4.71 -10.65
C LEU A 194 1.77 -3.82 -9.48
N PRO A 195 2.77 -2.95 -9.67
CA PRO A 195 3.15 -1.96 -8.68
C PRO A 195 1.96 -1.03 -8.34
N PRO A 196 1.89 -0.47 -7.12
CA PRO A 196 0.83 0.46 -6.73
C PRO A 196 0.68 1.61 -7.72
N GLY A 197 -0.56 1.90 -8.12
CA GLY A 197 -0.86 2.97 -9.09
C GLY A 197 -0.68 2.59 -10.57
N CYS A 198 -0.32 1.33 -10.87
CA CYS A 198 -0.24 0.84 -12.25
C CYS A 198 -1.53 0.20 -12.72
N GLU A 199 -1.93 0.56 -13.94
CA GLU A 199 -2.95 -0.15 -14.71
C GLU A 199 -2.33 -0.64 -16.02
N CYS A 200 -2.57 -1.91 -16.38
CA CYS A 200 -2.10 -2.49 -17.62
C CYS A 200 -3.28 -2.67 -18.59
N SER A 201 -3.37 -1.80 -19.59
CA SER A 201 -4.43 -1.88 -20.61
C SER A 201 -4.37 -3.15 -21.46
N LEU A 202 -3.21 -3.81 -21.53
CA LEU A 202 -3.04 -5.06 -22.26
C LEU A 202 -3.74 -6.26 -21.59
N PHE A 203 -4.13 -6.13 -20.31
CA PHE A 203 -4.98 -7.11 -19.64
C PHE A 203 -6.48 -6.78 -19.72
N SER A 204 -6.86 -5.65 -20.32
CA SER A 204 -8.26 -5.23 -20.43
C SER A 204 -9.01 -6.01 -21.51
N LYS A 205 -10.28 -6.34 -21.23
CA LYS A 205 -11.23 -7.02 -22.14
C LYS A 205 -11.53 -6.20 -23.40
N ASP A 206 -11.59 -4.88 -23.25
CA ASP A 206 -12.03 -3.96 -24.30
C ASP A 206 -10.85 -3.58 -25.20
N GLY A 207 -10.60 -4.40 -26.23
CA GLY A 207 -9.60 -4.14 -27.27
C GLY A 207 -8.16 -4.59 -26.97
N GLY A 208 -7.93 -5.26 -25.84
CA GLY A 208 -6.64 -5.86 -25.50
C GLY A 208 -6.31 -7.11 -26.34
N PRO A 209 -5.02 -7.43 -26.58
CA PRO A 209 -4.64 -8.63 -27.30
C PRO A 209 -4.93 -9.88 -26.45
N ARG A 210 -5.51 -10.92 -27.08
CA ARG A 210 -5.82 -12.21 -26.41
C ARG A 210 -4.59 -12.87 -25.78
N GLN A 211 -3.41 -12.65 -26.36
CA GLN A 211 -2.14 -13.16 -25.85
C GLN A 211 -1.15 -12.03 -25.63
N VAL A 212 -0.51 -12.04 -24.46
CA VAL A 212 0.55 -11.10 -24.10
C VAL A 212 1.81 -11.85 -23.70
N MET A 213 2.95 -11.23 -23.97
CA MET A 213 4.26 -11.66 -23.52
C MET A 213 4.67 -10.80 -22.33
N ILE A 214 5.20 -11.44 -21.30
CA ILE A 214 5.66 -10.81 -20.08
C ILE A 214 7.13 -11.18 -19.88
N VAL A 215 7.99 -10.17 -19.90
CA VAL A 215 9.42 -10.28 -19.55
C VAL A 215 9.55 -9.73 -18.13
N THR A 216 10.06 -10.52 -17.18
CA THR A 216 10.06 -10.14 -15.76
C THR A 216 11.27 -10.67 -15.01
N HIS A 217 11.69 -9.93 -13.98
CA HIS A 217 12.75 -10.31 -13.06
C HIS A 217 12.27 -11.22 -11.91
N SER A 218 10.99 -11.56 -11.86
CA SER A 218 10.45 -12.46 -10.85
C SER A 218 9.88 -13.74 -11.47
N THR A 219 9.92 -14.82 -10.72
CA THR A 219 9.13 -16.02 -11.02
C THR A 219 7.78 -15.92 -10.31
N PHE A 220 6.77 -16.63 -10.82
CA PHE A 220 5.49 -16.69 -10.10
C PHE A 220 5.66 -17.54 -8.83
N TYR A 221 5.02 -17.12 -7.75
CA TYR A 221 4.99 -17.86 -6.49
C TYR A 221 3.54 -18.15 -6.10
N ARG A 222 3.23 -19.43 -5.89
CA ARG A 222 1.87 -19.93 -5.67
C ARG A 222 0.93 -19.51 -6.81
N LYS A 223 0.04 -18.55 -6.55
CA LYS A 223 -0.96 -18.03 -7.50
C LYS A 223 -0.65 -16.60 -7.94
N TYR A 224 0.52 -16.04 -7.64
CA TYR A 224 0.82 -14.63 -7.91
C TYR A 224 2.07 -14.49 -8.79
N LEU A 225 1.99 -13.58 -9.76
CA LEU A 225 3.12 -13.15 -10.56
C LEU A 225 3.40 -11.67 -10.25
N THR A 226 4.50 -11.39 -9.57
CA THR A 226 4.85 -10.01 -9.17
C THR A 226 5.54 -9.29 -10.32
N LEU A 227 4.97 -8.20 -10.78
CA LEU A 227 5.54 -7.38 -11.85
C LEU A 227 6.16 -6.14 -11.22
N ASP A 228 7.40 -5.85 -11.59
CA ASP A 228 8.14 -4.68 -11.13
C ASP A 228 8.16 -3.59 -12.21
N GLN A 229 8.80 -2.46 -11.91
CA GLN A 229 8.93 -1.34 -12.84
C GLN A 229 9.76 -1.65 -14.10
N TYR A 230 10.53 -2.75 -14.08
CA TYR A 230 11.35 -3.19 -15.19
C TYR A 230 10.69 -4.29 -16.04
N SER A 231 9.55 -4.80 -15.58
CA SER A 231 8.80 -5.82 -16.29
C SER A 231 8.18 -5.22 -17.55
N ILE A 232 8.37 -5.92 -18.67
CA ILE A 232 7.84 -5.52 -19.98
C ILE A 232 6.61 -6.39 -20.28
N ILE A 233 5.49 -5.74 -20.56
CA ILE A 233 4.27 -6.40 -20.99
C ILE A 233 3.96 -5.95 -22.41
N MET A 234 3.81 -6.90 -23.32
CA MET A 234 3.59 -6.56 -24.73
C MET A 234 2.70 -7.54 -25.45
N ARG A 235 2.19 -7.13 -26.62
CA ARG A 235 1.43 -8.04 -27.49
C ARG A 235 2.30 -9.22 -27.89
N ASN A 236 1.78 -10.42 -27.68
CA ASN A 236 2.44 -11.64 -28.11
C ASN A 236 2.36 -11.75 -29.65
N SER A 237 3.49 -11.58 -30.33
CA SER A 237 3.60 -11.70 -31.79
C SER A 237 4.65 -12.74 -32.16
N ARG A 238 4.56 -13.31 -33.37
CA ARG A 238 5.56 -14.25 -33.89
C ARG A 238 6.97 -13.63 -33.87
N LYS A 239 7.07 -12.35 -34.27
CA LYS A 239 8.33 -11.59 -34.24
C LYS A 239 8.90 -11.45 -32.83
N ALA A 240 8.09 -11.06 -31.84
CA ALA A 240 8.54 -10.93 -30.46
C ALA A 240 9.01 -12.26 -29.86
N ARG A 241 8.36 -13.39 -30.20
CA ARG A 241 8.81 -14.73 -29.78
C ARG A 241 10.14 -15.12 -30.42
N ALA A 242 10.28 -14.91 -31.73
CA ALA A 242 11.52 -15.20 -32.44
C ALA A 242 12.68 -14.38 -31.86
N GLU A 243 12.46 -13.09 -31.60
CA GLU A 243 13.48 -12.21 -31.03
C GLU A 243 13.83 -12.56 -29.58
N ALA A 244 12.84 -12.96 -28.77
CA ALA A 244 13.10 -13.43 -27.40
C ALA A 244 13.97 -14.70 -27.40
N ARG A 245 13.70 -15.65 -28.30
CA ARG A 245 14.51 -16.88 -28.45
C ARG A 245 15.92 -16.56 -28.92
N ALA A 246 16.05 -15.75 -29.98
CA ALA A 246 17.35 -15.33 -30.49
C ALA A 246 18.17 -14.57 -29.43
N ALA A 247 17.53 -13.73 -28.61
CA ALA A 247 18.20 -13.08 -27.50
C ALA A 247 18.73 -14.12 -26.50
N GLN A 248 17.89 -15.07 -26.07
CA GLN A 248 18.26 -16.10 -25.08
C GLN A 248 19.42 -17.00 -25.52
N GLU A 249 19.56 -17.28 -26.81
CA GLU A 249 20.70 -18.04 -27.36
C GLU A 249 22.03 -17.29 -27.19
N THR A 250 21.98 -15.95 -27.12
CA THR A 250 23.16 -15.08 -27.01
C THR A 250 23.38 -14.50 -25.60
N CYS A 251 22.45 -14.73 -24.67
CA CYS A 251 22.56 -14.18 -23.33
C CYS A 251 23.67 -14.88 -22.54
N PRO A 252 24.51 -14.14 -21.80
CA PRO A 252 25.44 -14.74 -20.85
C PRO A 252 24.65 -15.47 -19.75
N PHE A 253 25.00 -16.72 -19.48
CA PHE A 253 24.42 -17.54 -18.42
C PHE A 253 25.03 -17.22 -17.06
#